data_AF-A0A1F4V2K8-F1
#
_entry.id   AF-A0A1F4V2K8-F1
#
_cell.length_a   1.000
_cell.length_b   1.000
_cell.length_c   1.000
_cell.angle_alpha   90.00
_cell.angle_beta   90.00
_cell.angle_gamma   90.00
#
_symmetry.space_group_name_H-M   'P 1'
#
loop_
_entity.id
_entity.type
_entity.pdbx_description
1 polymer ?
#
loop_
_entity_poly.entity_id
_entity_poly.type
_entity_poly.pdbx_seq_one_letter_code
_entity_poly.pdbx_strand_id
1 'polypeptide(L)'
;MEGFRPILFEIQALTMLSKFGNPRRTASGFSVNRLQVLLAIIEKSLGINLSSYDVYLNVAGGLKVNEYAADLAVCLAVISSVKNKPLPSNAAAFGECGLLGEIRRVSYQQKREKEAEKLGYTKVISPENAKTLGQALPIVFSGKI
;
A
#
# COMPACT_ATOMS: atom_id res chain seq x y z
N MET A 1 3.69 8.23 -11.41
CA MET A 1 4.41 9.22 -12.23
C MET A 1 3.90 9.09 -13.64
N GLU A 2 3.49 10.20 -14.26
CA GLU A 2 3.25 10.26 -15.70
C GLU A 2 4.35 11.11 -16.31
N GLY A 3 5.31 10.44 -16.97
CA GLY A 3 6.60 11.04 -17.30
C GLY A 3 7.30 11.56 -16.03
N PHE A 4 7.50 12.87 -15.94
CA PHE A 4 8.13 13.54 -14.79
C PHE A 4 7.14 14.15 -13.80
N ARG A 5 5.82 14.04 -14.05
CA ARG A 5 4.78 14.61 -13.20
C ARG A 5 4.33 13.59 -12.14
N PRO A 6 4.41 13.91 -10.85
CA PRO A 6 3.78 13.11 -9.81
C PRO A 6 2.25 13.22 -9.95
N ILE A 7 1.57 12.09 -9.85
CA ILE A 7 0.11 12.01 -9.83
C ILE A 7 -0.26 11.29 -8.55
N LEU A 8 -1.15 11.91 -7.78
CA LEU A 8 -1.75 11.27 -6.63
C LEU A 8 -3.01 10.52 -7.06
N PHE A 9 -3.19 9.35 -6.50
CA PHE A 9 -4.34 8.50 -6.70
C PHE A 9 -4.62 7.72 -5.42
N GLU A 10 -5.85 7.26 -5.28
CA GLU A 10 -6.29 6.49 -4.12
C GLU A 10 -6.21 4.99 -4.42
N ILE A 11 -5.61 4.25 -3.49
CA ILE A 11 -5.66 2.79 -3.45
C ILE A 11 -6.72 2.36 -2.44
N GLN A 12 -7.64 1.53 -2.89
CA GLN A 12 -8.71 0.97 -2.09
C GLN A 12 -8.50 -0.53 -1.95
N ALA A 13 -8.68 -1.04 -0.73
CA ALA A 13 -8.66 -2.47 -0.46
C ALA A 13 -9.89 -2.87 0.35
N LEU A 14 -10.46 -4.01 -0.02
CA LEU A 14 -11.52 -4.68 0.72
C LEU A 14 -11.06 -6.11 1.00
N THR A 15 -11.06 -6.48 2.27
CA THR A 15 -10.75 -7.83 2.73
C THR A 15 -11.96 -8.42 3.45
N MET A 16 -12.23 -9.70 3.22
CA MET A 16 -13.23 -10.45 3.99
C MET A 16 -12.79 -11.88 4.19
N LEU A 17 -13.20 -12.51 5.29
CA LEU A 17 -12.97 -13.94 5.48
C LEU A 17 -13.59 -14.73 4.33
N SER A 18 -12.77 -15.55 3.67
CA SER A 18 -13.25 -16.44 2.61
C SER A 18 -14.17 -17.48 3.21
N LYS A 19 -15.31 -17.70 2.57
CA LYS A 19 -16.32 -18.66 3.05
C LYS A 19 -16.04 -20.08 2.57
N PHE A 20 -15.49 -20.27 1.37
CA PHE A 20 -15.27 -21.59 0.77
C PHE A 20 -14.15 -21.56 -0.28
N GLY A 21 -13.33 -22.61 -0.29
CA GLY A 21 -12.30 -22.82 -1.32
C GLY A 21 -11.10 -21.88 -1.21
N ASN A 22 -10.39 -21.69 -2.33
CA ASN A 22 -9.26 -20.78 -2.39
C ASN A 22 -9.73 -19.32 -2.31
N PRO A 23 -9.13 -18.47 -1.45
CA PRO A 23 -9.52 -17.07 -1.37
C PRO A 23 -9.33 -16.34 -2.70
N ARG A 24 -10.30 -15.49 -3.03
CA ARG A 24 -10.32 -14.62 -4.20
C ARG A 24 -9.30 -13.51 -4.04
N ARG A 25 -8.54 -13.24 -5.08
CA ARG A 25 -7.57 -12.14 -5.13
C ARG A 25 -7.79 -11.40 -6.44
N THR A 26 -8.33 -10.20 -6.35
CA THR A 26 -8.75 -9.42 -7.52
C THR A 26 -8.19 -8.02 -7.44
N ALA A 27 -7.80 -7.46 -8.59
CA ALA A 27 -7.28 -6.12 -8.69
C ALA A 27 -7.84 -5.41 -9.93
N SER A 28 -8.27 -4.16 -9.75
CA SER A 28 -8.65 -3.24 -10.83
C SER A 28 -7.66 -2.07 -10.85
N GLY A 29 -7.09 -1.76 -12.01
CA GLY A 29 -6.05 -0.73 -12.15
C GLY A 29 -4.66 -1.12 -11.63
N PHE A 30 -4.48 -2.36 -11.16
CA PHE A 30 -3.22 -2.88 -10.60
C PHE A 30 -2.99 -4.34 -11.00
N SER A 31 -1.75 -4.81 -10.99
CA SER A 31 -1.41 -6.21 -11.34
C SER A 31 -1.84 -7.18 -10.23
N VAL A 32 -2.67 -8.17 -10.58
CA VAL A 32 -3.08 -9.24 -9.64
C VAL A 32 -1.87 -10.03 -9.14
N ASN A 33 -0.90 -10.32 -10.01
CA ASN A 33 0.33 -11.03 -9.61
C ASN A 33 1.13 -10.21 -8.60
N ARG A 34 1.23 -8.89 -8.82
CA ARG A 34 1.94 -8.01 -7.88
C ARG A 34 1.21 -7.91 -6.55
N LEU A 35 -0.13 -7.82 -6.57
CA LEU A 35 -0.94 -7.90 -5.36
C LEU A 35 -0.65 -9.19 -4.59
N GLN A 36 -0.65 -10.36 -5.24
CA GLN A 36 -0.36 -11.65 -4.58
C GLN A 36 1.00 -11.67 -3.87
N VAL A 37 2.04 -11.11 -4.50
CA VAL A 37 3.37 -10.98 -3.88
C VAL A 37 3.31 -10.08 -2.65
N LEU A 38 2.64 -8.93 -2.73
CA LEU A 38 2.49 -8.01 -1.60
C LEU A 38 1.74 -8.64 -0.43
N LEU A 39 0.68 -9.44 -0.70
CA LEU A 39 -0.01 -10.19 0.35
C LEU A 39 0.91 -11.19 1.06
N ALA A 40 1.75 -11.90 0.31
CA ALA A 40 2.72 -12.83 0.88
C ALA A 40 3.78 -12.11 1.73
N ILE A 41 4.25 -10.93 1.29
CA ILE A 41 5.17 -10.09 2.06
C ILE A 41 4.53 -9.65 3.38
N ILE A 42 3.28 -9.16 3.36
CA ILE A 42 2.56 -8.74 4.56
C ILE A 42 2.44 -9.91 5.54
N GLU A 43 1.99 -11.08 5.07
CA GLU A 43 1.82 -12.27 5.92
C GLU A 43 3.14 -12.72 6.53
N LYS A 44 4.21 -12.78 5.72
CA LYS A 44 5.53 -13.23 6.19
C LYS A 44 6.22 -12.23 7.14
N SER A 45 6.14 -10.94 6.85
CA SER A 45 6.88 -9.90 7.59
C SER A 45 6.14 -9.38 8.83
N LEU A 46 4.81 -9.43 8.83
CA LEU A 46 3.98 -8.86 9.91
C LEU A 46 3.15 -9.92 10.64
N GLY A 47 3.13 -11.18 10.18
CA GLY A 47 2.36 -12.25 10.79
C GLY A 47 0.83 -12.08 10.64
N ILE A 48 0.38 -11.25 9.70
CA ILE A 48 -1.05 -11.02 9.44
C ILE A 48 -1.55 -12.14 8.51
N ASN A 49 -2.44 -13.00 8.99
CA ASN A 49 -3.00 -14.07 8.18
C ASN A 49 -3.90 -13.50 7.06
N LEU A 50 -3.44 -13.58 5.81
CA LEU A 50 -4.19 -13.20 4.61
C LEU A 50 -4.54 -14.43 3.75
N SER A 51 -3.95 -15.58 4.04
CA SER A 51 -4.26 -16.87 3.43
C SER A 51 -5.72 -17.32 3.61
N SER A 52 -6.45 -16.77 4.58
CA SER A 52 -7.89 -17.05 4.80
C SER A 52 -8.83 -15.94 4.28
N TYR A 53 -8.29 -14.89 3.65
CA TYR A 53 -9.06 -13.71 3.25
C TYR A 53 -9.18 -13.57 1.73
N ASP A 54 -10.40 -13.30 1.28
CA ASP A 54 -10.60 -12.69 -0.03
C ASP A 54 -10.07 -11.26 -0.01
N VAL A 55 -9.37 -10.85 -1.06
CA VAL A 55 -8.80 -9.50 -1.20
C VAL A 55 -9.17 -8.90 -2.54
N TYR A 56 -9.84 -7.76 -2.49
CA TYR A 56 -10.20 -6.94 -3.63
C TYR A 56 -9.43 -5.62 -3.55
N LEU A 57 -8.67 -5.31 -4.60
CA LEU A 57 -7.92 -4.06 -4.72
C LEU A 57 -8.49 -3.22 -5.87
N ASN A 58 -8.64 -1.92 -5.67
CA ASN A 58 -9.05 -1.00 -6.71
C ASN A 58 -8.17 0.25 -6.69
N VAL A 59 -7.73 0.70 -7.86
CA VAL A 59 -7.18 2.03 -8.05
C VAL A 59 -8.33 2.96 -8.43
N ALA A 60 -8.63 3.94 -7.58
CA ALA A 60 -9.74 4.86 -7.83
C ALA A 60 -9.51 5.72 -9.08
N GLY A 61 -10.61 6.20 -9.68
CA GLY A 61 -10.55 7.08 -10.84
C GLY A 61 -10.23 6.40 -12.17
N GLY A 62 -10.28 5.06 -12.24
CA GLY A 62 -10.05 4.31 -13.48
C GLY A 62 -8.58 4.30 -13.95
N LEU A 63 -7.66 4.73 -13.09
CA LEU A 63 -6.23 4.80 -13.39
C LEU A 63 -5.60 3.41 -13.43
N LYS A 64 -4.54 3.27 -14.22
CA LYS A 64 -3.70 2.07 -14.27
C LYS A 64 -2.32 2.39 -13.69
N VAL A 65 -1.92 1.64 -12.69
CA VAL A 65 -0.65 1.82 -11.99
C VAL A 65 0.35 0.79 -12.48
N ASN A 66 1.36 1.26 -13.22
CA ASN A 66 2.45 0.44 -13.72
C ASN A 66 3.82 0.89 -13.16
N GLU A 67 3.91 1.02 -11.84
CA GLU A 67 5.15 1.32 -11.13
C GLU A 67 5.18 0.66 -9.75
N TYR A 68 6.37 0.32 -9.24
CA TYR A 68 6.53 -0.30 -7.92
C TYR A 68 6.40 0.70 -6.76
N ALA A 69 6.42 2.01 -7.03
CA ALA A 69 6.27 3.01 -5.97
C ALA A 69 4.91 2.99 -5.27
N ALA A 70 3.90 2.35 -5.85
CA ALA A 70 2.59 2.19 -5.24
C ALA A 70 2.51 1.03 -4.25
N ASP A 71 3.54 0.18 -4.16
CA ASP A 71 3.48 -1.06 -3.38
C ASP A 71 3.26 -0.79 -1.89
N LEU A 72 3.93 0.22 -1.32
CA LEU A 72 3.71 0.63 0.06
C LEU A 72 2.26 1.07 0.31
N ALA A 73 1.68 1.86 -0.59
CA ALA A 73 0.28 2.31 -0.46
C ALA A 73 -0.70 1.13 -0.52
N VAL A 74 -0.44 0.15 -1.40
CA VAL A 74 -1.22 -1.10 -1.48
C VAL A 74 -1.12 -1.90 -0.18
N CYS A 75 0.09 -2.08 0.35
CA CYS A 75 0.28 -2.79 1.62
C CYS A 75 -0.49 -2.11 2.76
N LEU A 76 -0.39 -0.79 2.89
CA LEU A 76 -1.09 -0.04 3.93
C LEU A 76 -2.62 -0.12 3.77
N ALA A 77 -3.14 -0.06 2.54
CA ALA A 77 -4.57 -0.20 2.28
C ALA A 77 -5.09 -1.60 2.67
N VAL A 78 -4.38 -2.66 2.31
CA VAL A 78 -4.75 -4.05 2.69
C VAL A 78 -4.70 -4.23 4.20
N ILE A 79 -3.63 -3.76 4.85
CA ILE A 79 -3.47 -3.86 6.31
C ILE A 79 -4.58 -3.10 7.03
N SER A 80 -4.90 -1.88 6.58
CA SER A 80 -6.02 -1.08 7.07
C SER A 80 -7.34 -1.84 6.99
N SER A 81 -7.62 -2.45 5.84
CA SER A 81 -8.85 -3.24 5.62
C SER A 81 -8.94 -4.46 6.54
N VAL A 82 -7.91 -5.30 6.59
CA VAL A 82 -7.96 -6.55 7.37
C VAL A 82 -7.93 -6.30 8.89
N LYS A 83 -7.31 -5.20 9.32
CA LYS A 83 -7.30 -4.79 10.72
C LYS A 83 -8.53 -3.97 11.12
N ASN A 84 -9.38 -3.61 10.15
CA ASN A 84 -10.51 -2.71 10.33
C ASN A 84 -10.12 -1.42 11.08
N LYS A 85 -8.99 -0.82 10.68
CA LYS A 85 -8.48 0.43 11.26
C LYS A 85 -8.22 1.43 10.13
N PRO A 86 -8.84 2.61 10.14
CA PRO A 86 -8.64 3.58 9.08
C PRO A 86 -7.22 4.17 9.10
N LEU A 87 -6.71 4.49 7.90
CA LEU A 87 -5.50 5.31 7.74
C LEU A 87 -5.86 6.79 7.99
N PRO A 88 -4.88 7.65 8.35
CA PRO A 88 -5.11 9.08 8.46
C PRO A 88 -5.52 9.67 7.11
N SER A 89 -6.54 10.52 7.08
CA SER A 89 -7.05 11.13 5.85
C SER A 89 -6.04 12.05 5.16
N ASN A 90 -5.03 12.52 5.89
CA ASN A 90 -3.94 13.36 5.41
C ASN A 90 -2.63 12.59 5.16
N ALA A 91 -2.70 11.26 4.98
CA ALA A 91 -1.55 10.42 4.68
C ALA A 91 -1.40 10.12 3.18
N ALA A 92 -0.17 10.17 2.68
CA ALA A 92 0.21 9.70 1.36
C ALA A 92 1.40 8.74 1.50
N ALA A 93 1.49 7.71 0.67
CA ALA A 93 2.56 6.73 0.78
C ALA A 93 3.15 6.38 -0.58
N PHE A 94 4.46 6.21 -0.63
CA PHE A 94 5.14 5.63 -1.79
C PHE A 94 6.38 4.86 -1.37
N GLY A 95 6.72 3.84 -2.15
CA GLY A 95 7.88 2.98 -1.92
C GLY A 95 7.66 1.61 -2.54
N GLU A 96 8.74 1.02 -3.05
CA GLU A 96 8.74 -0.37 -3.52
C GLU A 96 8.90 -1.31 -2.33
N CYS A 97 8.09 -2.37 -2.26
CA CYS A 97 8.20 -3.36 -1.20
C CYS A 97 9.00 -4.56 -1.70
N GLY A 98 10.15 -4.83 -1.07
CA GLY A 98 10.92 -6.02 -1.36
C GLY A 98 10.39 -7.26 -0.62
N LEU A 99 10.90 -8.43 -1.02
CA LEU A 99 10.42 -9.72 -0.51
C LEU A 99 10.69 -9.93 0.98
N LEU A 100 11.63 -9.18 1.58
CA LEU A 100 11.93 -9.25 3.02
C LEU A 100 11.09 -8.25 3.83
N GLY A 101 10.15 -7.55 3.20
CA GLY A 101 9.33 -6.51 3.82
C GLY A 101 10.04 -5.17 3.95
N GLU A 102 11.19 -5.00 3.30
CA GLU A 102 11.91 -3.73 3.20
C GLU A 102 11.24 -2.77 2.22
N ILE A 103 11.33 -1.48 2.53
CA ILE A 103 10.81 -0.40 1.70
C ILE A 103 12.00 0.23 0.95
N ARG A 104 12.01 0.07 -0.37
CA ARG A 104 13.10 0.48 -1.27
C ARG A 104 12.83 1.84 -1.90
N ARG A 105 13.93 2.54 -2.20
CA ARG A 105 13.91 3.83 -2.91
C ARG A 105 13.29 3.68 -4.30
N VAL A 106 12.61 4.74 -4.72
CA VAL A 106 11.95 4.84 -6.03
C VAL A 106 12.38 6.11 -6.75
N SER A 107 12.16 6.19 -8.06
CA SER A 107 12.49 7.40 -8.81
C SER A 107 11.70 8.62 -8.34
N TYR A 108 12.38 9.78 -8.33
CA TYR A 108 11.80 11.12 -8.07
C TYR A 108 11.17 11.31 -6.68
N GLN A 109 11.72 10.72 -5.61
CA GLN A 109 11.17 10.79 -4.25
C GLN A 109 10.85 12.23 -3.79
N GLN A 110 11.81 13.14 -3.92
CA GLN A 110 11.62 14.54 -3.53
C GLN A 110 10.47 15.23 -4.30
N LYS A 111 10.25 14.88 -5.57
CA LYS A 111 9.12 15.44 -6.35
C LYS A 111 7.78 14.89 -5.85
N ARG A 112 7.73 13.61 -5.48
CA ARG A 112 6.52 12.99 -4.91
C ARG A 112 6.17 13.59 -3.55
N GLU A 113 7.17 13.76 -2.69
CA GLU A 113 7.01 14.38 -1.37
C GLU A 113 6.46 15.80 -1.51
N LYS A 114 7.12 16.64 -2.31
CA LYS A 114 6.69 18.03 -2.53
C LYS A 114 5.27 18.13 -3.13
N GLU A 115 4.91 17.25 -4.06
CA GLU A 115 3.56 17.28 -4.65
C GLU A 115 2.50 16.84 -3.63
N ALA A 116 2.79 15.83 -2.81
CA ALA A 116 1.89 15.40 -1.73
C ALA A 116 1.70 16.52 -0.69
N GLU A 117 2.79 17.16 -0.25
CA GLU A 117 2.74 18.29 0.67
C GLU A 117 1.93 19.47 0.10
N LYS A 118 2.16 19.80 -1.18
CA LYS A 118 1.44 20.86 -1.89
C LYS A 118 -0.08 20.61 -1.93
N LEU A 119 -0.50 19.35 -1.97
CA LEU A 119 -1.91 18.94 -1.96
C LEU A 119 -2.48 18.76 -0.54
N GLY A 120 -1.72 19.09 0.50
CA GLY A 120 -2.17 19.09 1.90
C GLY A 120 -1.93 17.79 2.66
N TYR A 121 -1.18 16.83 2.11
CA TYR A 121 -0.82 15.61 2.82
C TYR A 121 0.36 15.88 3.76
N THR A 122 0.08 15.97 5.06
CA THR A 122 1.09 16.27 6.09
C THR A 122 1.81 15.02 6.61
N LYS A 123 1.34 13.82 6.23
CA LYS A 123 1.96 12.54 6.61
C LYS A 123 2.38 11.77 5.36
N VAL A 124 3.57 12.04 4.85
CA VAL A 124 4.11 11.31 3.71
C VAL A 124 4.98 10.15 4.21
N ILE A 125 4.57 8.91 3.94
CA ILE A 125 5.33 7.71 4.27
C ILE A 125 6.17 7.34 3.07
N SER A 126 7.48 7.26 3.27
CA SER A 126 8.44 7.03 2.20
C SER A 126 9.61 6.16 2.65
N PRO A 127 10.46 5.69 1.72
CA PRO A 127 11.67 4.95 2.08
C PRO A 127 12.65 5.76 2.94
N GLU A 128 12.47 7.08 3.05
CA GLU A 128 13.32 7.94 3.89
C GLU A 128 12.95 7.84 5.38
N ASN A 129 11.66 7.73 5.72
CA ASN A 129 11.19 7.66 7.10
C ASN A 129 10.73 6.27 7.58
N ALA A 130 10.61 5.29 6.67
CA ALA A 130 10.37 3.89 7.01
C ALA A 130 11.21 2.97 6.11
N LYS A 131 12.02 2.09 6.71
CA LYS A 131 12.83 1.11 5.98
C LYS A 131 12.15 -0.25 5.83
N THR A 132 11.10 -0.52 6.61
CA THR A 132 10.32 -1.76 6.54
C THR A 132 8.84 -1.49 6.73
N LEU A 133 7.98 -2.42 6.30
CA LEU A 133 6.54 -2.34 6.55
C LEU A 133 6.23 -2.19 8.04
N GLY A 134 6.94 -2.91 8.90
CA GLY A 134 6.78 -2.80 10.35
C GLY A 134 7.08 -1.41 10.92
N GLN A 135 8.02 -0.67 10.31
CA GLN A 135 8.32 0.71 10.68
C GLN A 135 7.31 1.72 10.10
N ALA A 136 6.71 1.44 8.94
CA ALA A 136 5.69 2.31 8.35
C ALA A 136 4.38 2.32 9.18
N LEU A 137 4.07 1.19 9.81
CA LEU A 137 2.82 0.98 10.53
C LEU A 137 2.56 1.98 11.68
N PRO A 138 3.48 2.23 12.62
CA PRO A 138 3.30 3.25 13.67
C PRO A 138 3.15 4.69 13.16
N ILE A 139 3.56 4.98 11.92
CA ILE A 139 3.43 6.33 11.33
C ILE A 139 1.98 6.63 10.96
N VAL A 140 1.25 5.60 10.49
CA VAL A 140 -0.14 5.74 10.02
C VAL A 140 -1.17 5.28 11.04
N PHE A 141 -0.89 4.27 11.87
CA PHE A 141 -1.83 3.81 12.87
C PHE A 141 -1.49 4.36 14.25
N SER A 142 -2.46 5.02 14.89
CA SER A 142 -2.36 5.34 16.31
C SER A 142 -2.68 4.09 17.15
N GLY A 143 -1.72 3.64 17.97
CA GLY A 143 -1.89 2.51 18.89
C GLY A 143 -1.33 1.17 18.39
N LYS A 144 -1.46 0.10 19.20
CA LYS A 144 -1.00 -1.26 18.82
C LYS A 144 -1.85 -1.83 17.68
N ILE A 145 -1.22 -2.50 16.71
CA ILE A 145 -1.82 -3.11 15.50
C ILE A 145 -1.98 -4.62 15.68
#